data_AF-A0AAU7TEK6-F1
#
_entry.id   AF-A0AAU7TEK6-F1
#
_cell.length_a   1.000
_cell.length_b   1.000
_cell.length_c   1.000
_cell.angle_alpha   90.00
_cell.angle_beta   90.00
_cell.angle_gamma   90.00
#
_symmetry.space_group_name_H-M   'P 1'
#
loop_
_entity.id
_entity.type
_entity.pdbx_description
1 polymer ?
#
loop_
_entity_poly.entity_id
_entity_poly.type
_entity_poly.pdbx_seq_one_letter_code
_entity_poly.pdbx_strand_id
1 'polypeptide(L)'
;MADRLWSRNFSLFLTARGIARLGDMMAPVALAAGLVLNGYGAAEVGAVLASTTACFAGFVIFGGVIADRVNNRVLMIGADLVRVVVQVVIALFFFGGDIVVWQLCVLSAVNGVCAALFQPALPTLIPRIAADVQGANSVIRTVESSVTMAGPAMAGALVGFTEPGWVFVAYGVAYLASVVCLGLLRLPAASGRVTGPFGAELVQGWQAVRSRAWVWNVVVIWMVLMISSWGPTIPLIATEIVAGHGAGTLGLVNSAMGTGMVIGALVALRVCGRSGRCGPGRSRCSCTGWGRRRSRSAFRYR
;
A
#
# COMPACT_ATOMS: atom_id res chain seq x y z
N MET A 1 -33.62 -5.07 4.38
CA MET A 1 -32.68 -6.16 4.76
C MET A 1 -31.36 -5.45 5.02
N ALA A 2 -30.92 -5.36 6.28
CA ALA A 2 -29.71 -4.59 6.60
C ALA A 2 -28.51 -5.19 5.86
N ASP A 3 -27.84 -4.39 5.03
CA ASP A 3 -26.65 -4.82 4.30
C ASP A 3 -25.58 -5.21 5.31
N ARG A 4 -25.40 -6.52 5.47
CA ARG A 4 -24.46 -7.07 6.44
C ARG A 4 -23.05 -6.86 5.88
N LEU A 5 -22.36 -5.84 6.39
CA LEU A 5 -20.98 -5.51 6.02
C LEU A 5 -20.04 -6.73 6.09
N TRP A 6 -20.29 -7.59 7.08
CA TRP A 6 -19.59 -8.85 7.28
C TRP A 6 -20.16 -9.96 6.41
N SER A 7 -19.72 -10.00 5.15
CA SER A 7 -19.92 -11.15 4.25
C SER A 7 -18.69 -12.07 4.30
N ARG A 8 -18.86 -13.36 3.95
CA ARG A 8 -17.72 -14.31 3.86
C ARG A 8 -16.63 -13.79 2.93
N ASN A 9 -17.02 -13.20 1.79
CA ASN A 9 -16.08 -12.64 0.82
C ASN A 9 -15.34 -11.42 1.40
N PHE A 10 -16.03 -10.56 2.14
CA PHE A 10 -15.40 -9.40 2.78
C PHE A 10 -14.41 -9.85 3.88
N SER A 11 -14.77 -10.81 4.74
CA SER A 11 -13.87 -11.33 5.77
C SER A 11 -12.62 -12.01 5.17
N LEU A 12 -12.78 -12.82 4.11
CA LEU A 12 -11.65 -13.44 3.41
C LEU A 12 -10.74 -12.39 2.77
N PHE A 13 -11.31 -11.35 2.16
CA PHE A 13 -10.54 -10.27 1.58
C PHE A 13 -9.80 -9.44 2.64
N LEU A 14 -10.49 -9.10 3.74
CA LEU A 14 -9.93 -8.32 4.84
C LEU A 14 -8.75 -9.06 5.51
N THR A 15 -8.89 -10.36 5.73
CA THR A 15 -7.82 -11.21 6.28
C THR A 15 -6.64 -11.32 5.33
N ALA A 16 -6.88 -11.61 4.03
CA ALA A 16 -5.84 -11.60 3.01
C ALA A 16 -5.05 -10.28 3.02
N ARG A 17 -5.79 -9.16 3.00
CA ARG A 17 -5.19 -7.83 2.92
C ARG A 17 -4.43 -7.46 4.19
N GLY A 18 -5.00 -7.74 5.36
CA GLY A 18 -4.35 -7.45 6.64
C GLY A 18 -3.04 -8.23 6.81
N ILE A 19 -3.06 -9.53 6.51
CA ILE A 19 -1.87 -10.40 6.62
C ILE A 19 -0.80 -10.00 5.60
N ALA A 20 -1.17 -9.81 4.32
CA ALA A 20 -0.22 -9.37 3.30
C ALA A 20 0.39 -8.00 3.62
N ARG A 21 -0.45 -7.06 4.12
CA ARG A 21 0.01 -5.73 4.52
C ARG A 21 0.95 -5.81 5.72
N LEU A 22 0.78 -6.77 6.63
CA LEU A 22 1.67 -6.91 7.78
C LEU A 22 3.07 -7.27 7.33
N GLY A 23 3.18 -8.25 6.43
CA GLY A 23 4.43 -8.59 5.80
C GLY A 23 5.09 -7.39 5.08
N ASP A 24 4.31 -6.62 4.32
CA ASP A 24 4.79 -5.40 3.64
C ASP A 24 5.45 -4.41 4.61
N MET A 25 4.89 -4.29 5.81
CA MET A 25 5.35 -3.33 6.82
C MET A 25 6.54 -3.86 7.63
N MET A 26 6.79 -5.18 7.60
CA MET A 26 7.98 -5.79 8.20
C MET A 26 9.22 -5.69 7.30
N ALA A 27 9.02 -5.74 5.98
CA ALA A 27 10.10 -5.89 5.01
C ALA A 27 11.20 -4.83 5.07
N PRO A 28 10.90 -3.51 5.16
CA PRO A 28 11.94 -2.49 5.19
C PRO A 28 12.84 -2.60 6.40
N VAL A 29 12.28 -2.95 7.56
CA VAL A 29 13.02 -3.15 8.81
C VAL A 29 13.92 -4.38 8.70
N ALA A 30 13.39 -5.48 8.17
CA ALA A 30 14.16 -6.71 7.98
C ALA A 30 15.31 -6.54 6.97
N LEU A 31 15.07 -5.84 5.86
CA LEU A 31 16.11 -5.54 4.86
C LEU A 31 17.19 -4.63 5.45
N ALA A 32 16.79 -3.57 6.17
CA ALA A 32 17.72 -2.64 6.79
C ALA A 32 18.58 -3.34 7.85
N ALA A 33 17.95 -4.02 8.81
CA ALA A 33 18.67 -4.72 9.87
C ALA A 33 19.54 -5.86 9.31
N GLY A 34 19.02 -6.62 8.35
CA GLY A 34 19.76 -7.72 7.75
C GLY A 34 21.01 -7.25 6.99
N LEU A 35 20.93 -6.17 6.22
CA LEU A 35 22.09 -5.62 5.51
C LEU A 35 23.12 -5.06 6.49
N VAL A 36 22.70 -4.31 7.50
CA VAL A 36 23.61 -3.73 8.51
C VAL A 36 24.34 -4.82 9.31
N LEU A 37 23.63 -5.89 9.71
CA LEU A 37 24.24 -7.03 10.42
C LEU A 37 25.28 -7.77 9.57
N ASN A 38 25.19 -7.67 8.24
CA ASN A 38 26.14 -8.27 7.30
C ASN A 38 27.22 -7.27 6.82
N GLY A 39 27.39 -6.14 7.52
CA GLY A 39 28.48 -5.20 7.27
C GLY A 39 28.22 -4.16 6.18
N TYR A 40 26.99 -4.07 5.65
CA TYR A 40 26.62 -3.05 4.68
C TYR A 40 26.18 -1.74 5.34
N GLY A 41 26.39 -0.62 4.64
CA GLY A 41 26.06 0.72 5.11
C GLY A 41 24.67 1.21 4.72
N ALA A 42 24.41 2.48 5.04
CA ALA A 42 23.15 3.14 4.70
C ALA A 42 22.92 3.30 3.20
N ALA A 43 23.99 3.36 2.40
CA ALA A 43 23.90 3.52 0.95
C ALA A 43 23.28 2.27 0.30
N GLU A 44 23.70 1.08 0.71
CA GLU A 44 23.20 -0.20 0.21
C GLU A 44 21.76 -0.45 0.65
N VAL A 45 21.47 -0.19 1.93
CA VAL A 45 20.08 -0.24 2.45
C VAL A 45 19.19 0.71 1.66
N GLY A 46 19.64 1.94 1.46
CA GLY A 46 18.94 2.95 0.67
C GLY A 46 18.70 2.48 -0.77
N ALA A 47 19.70 1.89 -1.42
CA ALA A 47 19.60 1.41 -2.80
C ALA A 47 18.55 0.29 -2.96
N VAL A 48 18.52 -0.68 -2.04
CA VAL A 48 17.54 -1.78 -2.08
C VAL A 48 16.11 -1.26 -1.86
N LEU A 49 15.91 -0.39 -0.86
CA LEU A 49 14.60 0.21 -0.59
C LEU A 49 14.14 1.14 -1.73
N ALA A 50 15.07 1.91 -2.30
CA ALA A 50 14.82 2.76 -3.45
C ALA A 50 14.42 1.94 -4.67
N SER A 51 15.03 0.78 -4.90
CA SER A 51 14.69 -0.12 -6.02
C SER A 51 13.22 -0.54 -5.99
N THR A 52 12.70 -0.89 -4.81
CA THR A 52 11.26 -1.20 -4.63
C THR A 52 10.39 0.00 -5.00
N THR A 53 10.73 1.17 -4.45
CA THR A 53 9.92 2.39 -4.60
C THR A 53 9.96 2.92 -6.04
N ALA A 54 11.13 2.92 -6.67
CA ALA A 54 11.34 3.37 -8.05
C ALA A 54 10.57 2.49 -9.03
N CYS A 55 10.66 1.16 -8.90
CA CYS A 55 9.91 0.24 -9.74
C CYS A 55 8.40 0.35 -9.48
N PHE A 56 7.97 0.47 -8.23
CA PHE A 56 6.55 0.73 -7.94
C PHE A 56 6.06 2.00 -8.65
N ALA A 57 6.77 3.12 -8.47
CA ALA A 57 6.39 4.41 -9.07
C ALA A 57 6.42 4.38 -10.60
N GLY A 58 7.41 3.71 -11.20
CA GLY A 58 7.51 3.58 -12.66
C GLY A 58 6.42 2.70 -13.27
N PHE A 59 6.02 1.62 -12.58
CA PHE A 59 5.09 0.64 -13.12
C PHE A 59 3.62 0.83 -12.70
N VAL A 60 3.32 1.63 -11.68
CA VAL A 60 1.93 1.78 -11.16
C VAL A 60 0.95 2.30 -12.20
N ILE A 61 1.40 3.17 -13.11
CA ILE A 61 0.57 3.71 -14.20
C ILE A 61 0.14 2.58 -15.15
N PHE A 62 1.07 1.69 -15.50
CA PHE A 62 0.79 0.52 -16.33
C PHE A 62 -0.09 -0.49 -15.58
N GLY A 63 0.14 -0.66 -14.28
CA GLY A 63 -0.67 -1.53 -13.42
C GLY A 63 -2.15 -1.14 -13.41
N GLY A 64 -2.47 0.15 -13.48
CA GLY A 64 -3.85 0.63 -13.63
C GLY A 64 -4.52 0.09 -14.89
N VAL A 65 -3.88 0.27 -16.05
CA VAL A 65 -4.42 -0.18 -17.34
C VAL A 65 -4.51 -1.71 -17.43
N ILE A 66 -3.54 -2.42 -16.84
CA ILE A 66 -3.56 -3.89 -16.80
C ILE A 66 -4.70 -4.39 -15.90
N ALA A 67 -4.92 -3.76 -14.75
CA ALA A 67 -6.01 -4.09 -13.83
C ALA A 67 -7.40 -3.90 -14.46
N ASP A 68 -7.56 -2.92 -15.35
CA ASP A 68 -8.83 -2.69 -16.05
C ASP A 68 -9.12 -3.75 -17.14
N ARG A 69 -8.10 -4.46 -17.62
CA ARG A 69 -8.21 -5.45 -18.71
C ARG A 69 -8.26 -6.89 -18.23
N VAL A 70 -7.53 -7.18 -17.17
CA VAL A 70 -7.39 -8.53 -16.60
C VAL A 70 -8.34 -8.67 -15.43
N ASN A 71 -8.77 -9.90 -15.13
CA ASN A 71 -9.51 -10.13 -13.90
C ASN A 71 -8.63 -9.76 -12.68
N ASN A 72 -9.03 -8.72 -11.95
CA ASN A 72 -8.32 -8.21 -10.77
C ASN A 72 -7.89 -9.31 -9.80
N ARG A 73 -8.75 -10.31 -9.57
CA ARG A 73 -8.44 -11.44 -8.70
C ARG A 73 -7.25 -12.27 -9.22
N VAL A 74 -7.20 -12.54 -10.52
CA VAL A 74 -6.13 -13.33 -11.13
C VAL A 74 -4.83 -12.53 -11.13
N LEU A 75 -4.90 -11.24 -11.44
CA LEU A 75 -3.74 -10.34 -11.41
C LEU A 75 -3.13 -10.27 -10.00
N MET A 76 -3.97 -10.10 -8.97
CA MET A 76 -3.54 -10.05 -7.57
C MET A 76 -2.93 -11.37 -7.10
N ILE A 77 -3.56 -12.52 -7.43
CA ILE A 77 -3.01 -13.85 -7.09
C ILE A 77 -1.65 -14.07 -7.76
N GLY A 78 -1.52 -13.72 -9.05
CA GLY A 78 -0.26 -13.84 -9.78
C GLY A 78 0.85 -12.98 -9.17
N ALA A 79 0.52 -11.72 -8.84
CA ALA A 79 1.45 -10.83 -8.15
C ALA A 79 1.88 -11.39 -6.79
N ASP A 80 0.95 -11.86 -5.96
CA ASP A 80 1.28 -12.41 -4.65
C ASP A 80 2.13 -13.69 -4.77
N LEU A 81 1.86 -14.57 -5.74
CA LEU A 81 2.68 -15.77 -5.99
C LEU A 81 4.13 -15.42 -6.35
N VAL A 82 4.35 -14.44 -7.23
CA VAL A 82 5.71 -13.96 -7.53
C VAL A 82 6.37 -13.39 -6.27
N ARG A 83 5.62 -12.66 -5.45
CA ARG A 83 6.13 -12.11 -4.18
C ARG A 83 6.49 -13.21 -3.19
N VAL A 84 5.74 -14.31 -3.11
CA VAL A 84 6.13 -15.48 -2.30
C VAL A 84 7.51 -15.98 -2.71
N VAL A 85 7.72 -16.22 -4.02
CA VAL A 85 9.01 -16.70 -4.53
C VAL A 85 10.13 -15.72 -4.20
N VAL A 86 9.89 -14.42 -4.44
CA VAL A 86 10.85 -13.36 -4.11
C VAL A 86 11.23 -13.40 -2.63
N GLN A 87 10.26 -13.48 -1.71
CA GLN A 87 10.56 -13.50 -0.27
C GLN A 87 11.31 -14.76 0.14
N VAL A 88 10.98 -15.92 -0.44
CA VAL A 88 11.72 -17.17 -0.19
C VAL A 88 13.17 -17.05 -0.66
N VAL A 89 13.42 -16.48 -1.84
CA VAL A 89 14.79 -16.28 -2.34
C VAL A 89 15.57 -15.32 -1.46
N ILE A 90 14.96 -14.21 -1.02
CA ILE A 90 15.59 -13.28 -0.08
C ILE A 90 15.92 -13.99 1.24
N ALA A 91 14.98 -14.79 1.78
CA ALA A 91 15.21 -15.56 3.00
C ALA A 91 16.42 -16.50 2.87
N LEU A 92 16.53 -17.21 1.74
CA LEU A 92 17.65 -18.11 1.46
C LEU A 92 19.00 -17.38 1.41
N PHE A 93 19.06 -16.16 0.85
CA PHE A 93 20.29 -15.36 0.88
C PHE A 93 20.68 -14.96 2.29
N PHE A 94 19.71 -14.62 3.15
CA PHE A 94 20.01 -14.31 4.55
C PHE A 94 20.45 -15.53 5.36
N PHE A 95 19.89 -16.72 5.10
CA PHE A 95 20.34 -17.96 5.76
C PHE A 95 21.69 -18.46 5.23
N GLY A 96 21.98 -18.23 3.95
CA GLY A 96 23.25 -18.63 3.32
C GLY A 96 24.42 -17.72 3.67
N GLY A 97 24.18 -16.48 4.09
CA GLY A 97 25.21 -15.49 4.42
C GLY A 97 25.85 -14.80 3.21
N ASP A 98 25.73 -15.37 2.00
CA ASP A 98 26.23 -14.79 0.75
C ASP A 98 25.29 -13.69 0.21
N ILE A 99 25.23 -12.56 0.90
CA ILE A 99 24.39 -11.44 0.49
C ILE A 99 25.11 -10.62 -0.57
N VAL A 100 24.50 -10.50 -1.76
CA VAL A 100 24.98 -9.61 -2.81
C VAL A 100 23.95 -8.52 -3.08
N VAL A 101 24.32 -7.25 -2.84
CA VAL A 101 23.39 -6.11 -2.84
C VAL A 101 22.61 -5.96 -4.14
N TRP A 102 23.25 -6.15 -5.30
CA TRP A 102 22.55 -6.01 -6.58
C TRP A 102 21.45 -7.06 -6.75
N GLN A 103 21.62 -8.28 -6.21
CA GLN A 103 20.60 -9.33 -6.25
C GLN A 103 19.39 -8.93 -5.41
N LEU A 104 19.62 -8.33 -4.22
CA LEU A 104 18.55 -7.77 -3.40
C LEU A 104 17.86 -6.59 -4.09
N CYS A 105 18.59 -5.73 -4.80
CA CYS A 105 17.98 -4.65 -5.60
C CYS A 105 17.05 -5.19 -6.68
N VAL A 106 17.45 -6.24 -7.42
CA VAL A 106 16.58 -6.92 -8.40
C VAL A 106 15.37 -7.57 -7.68
N LEU A 107 15.64 -8.25 -6.57
CA LEU A 107 14.70 -8.72 -5.55
C LEU A 107 13.52 -7.77 -5.32
N SER A 108 13.93 -6.63 -4.78
CA SER A 108 13.12 -5.49 -4.40
C SER A 108 12.43 -4.80 -5.57
N ALA A 109 13.11 -4.69 -6.72
CA ALA A 109 12.53 -4.16 -7.95
C ALA A 109 11.32 -5.00 -8.41
N VAL A 110 11.47 -6.33 -8.46
CA VAL A 110 10.38 -7.26 -8.79
C VAL A 110 9.23 -7.11 -7.80
N ASN A 111 9.52 -7.03 -6.50
CA ASN A 111 8.50 -6.78 -5.47
C ASN A 111 7.74 -5.47 -5.71
N GLY A 112 8.44 -4.40 -6.11
CA GLY A 112 7.85 -3.12 -6.48
C GLY A 112 6.92 -3.20 -7.70
N VAL A 113 7.32 -3.96 -8.74
CA VAL A 113 6.47 -4.22 -9.92
C VAL A 113 5.20 -4.97 -9.53
N CYS A 114 5.32 -6.03 -8.72
CA CYS A 114 4.14 -6.78 -8.23
C CYS A 114 3.20 -5.88 -7.43
N ALA A 115 3.75 -5.03 -6.55
CA ALA A 115 2.95 -4.05 -5.81
C ALA A 115 2.25 -3.04 -6.74
N ALA A 116 2.91 -2.61 -7.82
CA ALA A 116 2.36 -1.69 -8.82
C ALA A 116 1.18 -2.29 -9.60
N LEU A 117 1.19 -3.61 -9.83
CA LEU A 117 0.06 -4.33 -10.43
C LEU A 117 -1.08 -4.55 -9.44
N PHE A 118 -0.75 -4.75 -8.16
CA PHE A 118 -1.72 -5.10 -7.12
C PHE A 118 -2.54 -3.89 -6.61
N GLN A 119 -1.88 -2.77 -6.31
CA GLN A 119 -2.51 -1.58 -5.73
C GLN A 119 -3.69 -1.02 -6.55
N PRO A 120 -3.60 -0.86 -7.89
CA PRO A 120 -4.73 -0.35 -8.68
C PRO A 120 -5.88 -1.37 -8.80
N ALA A 121 -5.62 -2.66 -8.64
CA ALA A 121 -6.64 -3.69 -8.68
C ALA A 121 -7.53 -3.71 -7.42
N LEU A 122 -7.05 -3.20 -6.28
CA LEU A 122 -7.77 -3.25 -5.00
C LEU A 122 -9.10 -2.47 -4.98
N PRO A 123 -9.16 -1.18 -5.37
CA PRO A 123 -10.37 -0.38 -5.22
C PRO A 123 -11.52 -0.88 -6.10
N THR A 124 -11.20 -1.57 -7.20
CA THR A 124 -12.20 -2.14 -8.11
C THR A 124 -12.82 -3.43 -7.54
N LEU A 125 -12.16 -4.08 -6.57
CA LEU A 125 -12.66 -5.32 -5.95
C LEU A 125 -13.65 -5.03 -4.82
N ILE A 126 -13.47 -3.92 -4.08
CA ILE A 126 -14.26 -3.59 -2.89
C ILE A 126 -15.77 -3.50 -3.19
N PRO A 127 -16.24 -2.82 -4.26
CA PRO A 127 -17.66 -2.76 -4.62
C PRO A 127 -18.26 -4.12 -5.00
N ARG A 128 -17.43 -5.12 -5.32
CA ARG A 128 -17.88 -6.47 -5.70
C ARG A 128 -18.01 -7.41 -4.50
N ILE A 129 -17.48 -7.04 -3.33
CA ILE A 129 -17.46 -7.88 -2.11
C ILE A 129 -18.30 -7.31 -0.96
N ALA A 130 -18.58 -6.00 -0.98
CA ALA A 130 -19.34 -5.32 0.06
C ALA A 130 -20.39 -4.37 -0.55
N ALA A 131 -21.61 -4.43 -0.02
CA ALA A 131 -22.69 -3.51 -0.39
C ALA A 131 -22.44 -2.09 0.18
N ASP A 132 -21.99 -2.01 1.44
CA ASP A 132 -21.50 -0.76 2.04
C ASP A 132 -20.00 -0.56 1.76
N VAL A 133 -19.70 0.07 0.64
CA VAL A 133 -18.33 0.36 0.19
C VAL A 133 -17.61 1.32 1.14
N GLN A 134 -18.31 2.26 1.76
CA GLN A 134 -17.70 3.26 2.64
C GLN A 134 -17.32 2.63 3.99
N GLY A 135 -18.22 1.84 4.58
CA GLY A 135 -17.93 1.07 5.78
C GLY A 135 -16.80 0.07 5.54
N ALA A 136 -16.82 -0.65 4.41
CA ALA A 136 -15.77 -1.61 4.04
C ALA A 136 -14.40 -0.92 3.94
N ASN A 137 -14.31 0.21 3.24
CA ASN A 137 -13.08 1.00 3.16
C ASN A 137 -12.60 1.50 4.52
N SER A 138 -13.53 1.89 5.40
CA SER A 138 -13.19 2.35 6.74
C SER A 138 -12.53 1.23 7.54
N VAL A 139 -13.11 0.03 7.54
CA VAL A 139 -12.55 -1.15 8.22
C VAL A 139 -11.21 -1.56 7.63
N ILE A 140 -11.08 -1.60 6.30
CA ILE A 140 -9.80 -1.91 5.62
C ILE A 140 -8.71 -0.93 6.05
N ARG A 141 -9.00 0.38 6.03
CA ARG A 141 -8.04 1.41 6.46
C ARG A 141 -7.67 1.29 7.92
N THR A 142 -8.63 0.98 8.80
CA THR A 142 -8.33 0.75 10.22
C THR A 142 -7.36 -0.41 10.38
N VAL A 143 -7.62 -1.55 9.73
CA VAL A 143 -6.73 -2.72 9.77
C VAL A 143 -5.35 -2.38 9.20
N GLU A 144 -5.27 -1.76 8.03
CA GLU A 144 -3.99 -1.37 7.40
C GLU A 144 -3.19 -0.42 8.30
N SER A 145 -3.83 0.54 8.95
CA SER A 145 -3.16 1.46 9.89
C SER A 145 -2.64 0.72 11.12
N SER A 146 -3.45 -0.15 11.74
CA SER A 146 -3.02 -0.97 12.88
C SER A 146 -1.81 -1.83 12.53
N VAL A 147 -1.86 -2.44 11.34
CA VAL A 147 -0.79 -3.29 10.82
C VAL A 147 0.46 -2.48 10.45
N THR A 148 0.31 -1.27 9.93
CA THR A 148 1.43 -0.34 9.64
C THR A 148 2.18 0.05 10.91
N MET A 149 1.49 0.16 12.05
CA MET A 149 2.12 0.40 13.34
C MET A 149 2.77 -0.87 13.92
N ALA A 150 2.10 -2.02 13.80
CA ALA A 150 2.57 -3.28 14.38
C ALA A 150 3.73 -3.92 13.60
N GLY A 151 3.74 -3.81 12.26
CA GLY A 151 4.69 -4.49 11.39
C GLY A 151 6.17 -4.21 11.72
N PRO A 152 6.61 -2.94 11.77
CA PRO A 152 8.00 -2.62 12.12
C PRO A 152 8.41 -3.14 13.50
N ALA A 153 7.51 -3.08 14.49
CA ALA A 153 7.76 -3.58 15.84
C ALA A 153 7.91 -5.11 15.86
N MET A 154 7.05 -5.82 15.13
CA MET A 154 7.13 -7.28 14.98
C MET A 154 8.40 -7.70 14.24
N ALA A 155 8.79 -6.97 13.19
CA ALA A 155 10.04 -7.21 12.48
C ALA A 155 11.26 -7.00 13.40
N GLY A 156 11.30 -5.88 14.12
CA GLY A 156 12.40 -5.58 15.05
C GLY A 156 12.52 -6.63 16.15
N ALA A 157 11.40 -7.06 16.75
CA ALA A 157 11.39 -8.16 17.71
C ALA A 157 11.90 -9.46 17.09
N LEU A 158 11.40 -9.84 15.91
CA LEU A 158 11.76 -11.09 15.26
C LEU A 158 13.25 -11.10 14.87
N VAL A 159 13.79 -10.01 14.32
CA VAL A 159 15.24 -9.87 14.06
C VAL A 159 16.06 -9.83 15.35
N GLY A 160 15.51 -9.33 16.46
CA GLY A 160 16.20 -9.31 17.74
C GLY A 160 16.37 -10.71 18.36
N PHE A 161 15.44 -11.63 18.09
CA PHE A 161 15.47 -12.99 18.64
C PHE A 161 15.93 -14.06 17.63
N THR A 162 15.92 -13.74 16.33
CA THR A 162 16.19 -14.68 15.23
C THR A 162 16.96 -14.00 14.11
N GLU A 163 17.41 -14.78 13.13
CA GLU A 163 18.05 -14.21 11.94
C GLU A 163 17.06 -13.46 11.03
N PRO A 164 17.50 -12.42 10.29
CA PRO A 164 16.66 -11.67 9.35
C PRO A 164 15.90 -12.55 8.34
N GLY A 165 16.47 -13.69 7.95
CA GLY A 165 15.84 -14.65 7.03
C GLY A 165 14.46 -15.14 7.49
N TRP A 166 14.26 -15.34 8.79
CA TRP A 166 12.96 -15.79 9.34
C TRP A 166 11.85 -14.76 9.16
N VAL A 167 12.18 -13.47 9.13
CA VAL A 167 11.22 -12.42 8.82
C VAL A 167 10.70 -12.57 7.39
N PHE A 168 11.58 -12.86 6.44
CA PHE A 168 11.22 -13.07 5.04
C PHE A 168 10.46 -14.38 4.82
N VAL A 169 10.74 -15.42 5.61
CA VAL A 169 9.90 -16.64 5.65
C VAL A 169 8.48 -16.30 6.11
N ALA A 170 8.34 -15.62 7.25
CA ALA A 170 7.04 -15.20 7.76
C ALA A 170 6.30 -14.31 6.74
N TYR A 171 7.03 -13.46 6.03
CA TYR A 171 6.51 -12.62 4.97
C TYR A 171 6.04 -13.43 3.75
N GLY A 172 6.80 -14.43 3.31
CA GLY A 172 6.38 -15.37 2.26
C GLY A 172 5.11 -16.12 2.64
N VAL A 173 5.03 -16.59 3.89
CA VAL A 173 3.82 -17.25 4.43
C VAL A 173 2.63 -16.29 4.42
N ALA A 174 2.82 -15.01 4.75
CA ALA A 174 1.77 -14.01 4.71
C ALA A 174 1.20 -13.81 3.29
N TYR A 175 2.04 -13.78 2.26
CA TYR A 175 1.55 -13.74 0.88
C TYR A 175 0.89 -15.03 0.45
N LEU A 176 1.41 -16.19 0.87
CA LEU A 176 0.79 -17.46 0.57
C LEU A 176 -0.62 -17.55 1.18
N ALA A 177 -0.80 -17.07 2.40
CA ALA A 177 -2.11 -16.95 3.04
C ALA A 177 -3.03 -16.00 2.24
N SER A 178 -2.51 -14.87 1.76
CA SER A 178 -3.25 -13.97 0.86
C SER A 178 -3.70 -14.67 -0.43
N VAL A 179 -2.80 -15.41 -1.08
CA VAL A 179 -3.11 -16.21 -2.29
C VAL A 179 -4.24 -17.19 -2.03
N VAL A 180 -4.19 -17.92 -0.90
CA VAL A 180 -5.24 -18.88 -0.53
C VAL A 180 -6.56 -18.17 -0.28
N CYS A 181 -6.57 -17.08 0.50
CA CYS A 181 -7.78 -16.32 0.77
C CYS A 181 -8.40 -15.72 -0.51
N LEU A 182 -7.59 -15.10 -1.37
CA LEU A 182 -8.01 -14.62 -2.70
C LEU A 182 -8.45 -15.77 -3.62
N GLY A 183 -7.83 -16.94 -3.50
CA GLY A 183 -8.20 -18.18 -4.17
C GLY A 183 -9.56 -18.74 -3.72
N LEU A 184 -10.02 -18.39 -2.52
CA LEU A 184 -11.33 -18.78 -1.99
C LEU A 184 -12.43 -17.75 -2.27
N LEU A 185 -12.09 -16.54 -2.71
CA LEU A 185 -13.07 -15.51 -3.06
C LEU A 185 -13.97 -15.96 -4.22
N ARG A 186 -15.29 -15.90 -4.01
CA ARG A 186 -16.28 -16.13 -5.08
C ARG A 186 -16.83 -14.80 -5.53
N LEU A 187 -16.32 -14.31 -6.65
CA LEU A 187 -16.74 -13.03 -7.24
C LEU A 187 -17.67 -13.27 -8.43
N PRO A 188 -18.70 -12.42 -8.63
CA PRO A 188 -19.45 -12.36 -9.88
C PRO A 188 -18.49 -12.14 -11.06
N ALA A 189 -18.80 -12.63 -12.26
CA ALA A 189 -17.96 -12.39 -13.44
C ALA A 189 -17.68 -10.88 -13.61
N ALA A 190 -16.44 -10.53 -13.98
CA ALA A 190 -16.09 -9.14 -14.22
C ALA A 190 -16.93 -8.59 -15.38
N SER A 191 -17.65 -7.49 -15.17
CA SER A 191 -18.46 -6.84 -16.19
C SER A 191 -17.58 -6.01 -17.11
N GLY A 192 -17.48 -6.41 -18.38
CA GLY A 192 -16.82 -5.64 -19.44
C GLY A 192 -15.31 -5.82 -19.49
N ARG A 193 -14.79 -6.27 -20.64
CA ARG A 193 -13.38 -6.09 -21.00
C ARG A 193 -13.26 -4.76 -21.72
N VAL A 194 -12.33 -3.90 -21.30
CA VAL A 194 -11.99 -2.72 -22.07
C VAL A 194 -11.28 -3.19 -23.35
N THR A 195 -11.84 -2.83 -24.52
CA THR A 195 -11.37 -3.29 -25.84
C THR A 195 -10.55 -2.25 -26.59
N GLY A 196 -10.16 -1.14 -25.94
CA GLY A 196 -9.37 -0.08 -26.57
C GLY A 196 -7.90 -0.44 -26.76
N PRO A 197 -7.13 0.35 -27.53
CA PRO A 197 -5.68 0.20 -27.60
C PRO A 197 -5.00 0.71 -26.31
N PHE A 198 -4.02 -0.05 -25.81
CA PHE A 198 -3.34 0.19 -24.52
C PHE A 198 -2.77 1.60 -24.38
N GLY A 199 -2.12 2.10 -25.44
CA GLY A 199 -1.57 3.46 -25.46
C GLY A 199 -2.64 4.55 -25.37
N ALA A 200 -3.81 4.36 -25.97
CA ALA A 200 -4.86 5.37 -25.91
C ALA A 200 -5.46 5.50 -24.50
N GLU A 201 -5.59 4.39 -23.77
CA GLU A 201 -6.04 4.39 -22.37
C GLU A 201 -5.02 5.08 -21.46
N LEU A 202 -3.72 4.80 -21.64
CA LEU A 202 -2.65 5.51 -20.91
C LEU A 202 -2.72 7.02 -21.16
N VAL A 203 -2.86 7.44 -22.43
CA VAL A 203 -2.95 8.85 -22.80
C VAL A 203 -4.20 9.50 -22.21
N GLN A 204 -5.36 8.83 -22.28
CA GLN A 204 -6.60 9.33 -21.70
C GLN A 204 -6.51 9.48 -20.18
N GLY A 205 -5.96 8.48 -19.48
CA GLY A 205 -5.74 8.53 -18.03
C GLY A 205 -4.80 9.67 -17.63
N TRP A 206 -3.69 9.83 -18.38
CA TRP A 206 -2.74 10.91 -18.15
C TRP A 206 -3.35 12.29 -18.39
N GLN A 207 -4.13 12.46 -19.46
CA GLN A 207 -4.85 13.70 -19.75
C GLN A 207 -5.90 14.03 -18.65
N ALA A 208 -6.60 13.01 -18.14
CA ALA A 208 -7.57 13.18 -17.06
C ALA A 208 -6.91 13.64 -15.75
N VAL A 209 -5.71 13.13 -15.44
CA VAL A 209 -4.91 13.61 -14.29
C VAL A 209 -4.40 15.02 -14.55
N ARG A 210 -3.79 15.26 -15.73
CA ARG A 210 -3.17 16.55 -16.06
C ARG A 210 -4.15 17.71 -16.10
N SER A 211 -5.40 17.45 -16.50
CA SER A 211 -6.45 18.48 -16.58
C SER A 211 -6.98 18.94 -15.21
N ARG A 212 -6.68 18.23 -14.12
CA ARG A 212 -7.22 18.51 -12.78
C ARG A 212 -6.15 19.09 -11.86
N ALA A 213 -6.12 20.41 -11.73
CA ALA A 213 -5.13 21.12 -10.89
C ALA A 213 -5.10 20.64 -9.43
N TRP A 214 -6.24 20.25 -8.85
CA TRP A 214 -6.29 19.74 -7.47
C TRP A 214 -5.53 18.41 -7.29
N VAL A 215 -5.47 17.56 -8.33
CA VAL A 215 -4.73 16.29 -8.28
C VAL A 215 -3.23 16.58 -8.17
N TRP A 216 -2.73 17.52 -8.97
CA TRP A 216 -1.33 17.96 -8.89
C TRP A 216 -0.96 18.53 -7.53
N ASN A 217 -1.84 19.33 -6.92
CA ASN A 217 -1.60 19.85 -5.57
C ASN A 217 -1.43 18.71 -4.55
N VAL A 218 -2.28 17.69 -4.61
CA VAL A 218 -2.17 16.51 -3.72
C VAL A 218 -0.88 15.73 -4.01
N VAL A 219 -0.54 15.52 -5.28
CA VAL A 219 0.69 14.82 -5.68
C VAL A 219 1.93 15.54 -5.17
N VAL A 220 2.02 16.87 -5.38
CA VAL A 220 3.17 17.67 -4.93
C VAL A 220 3.29 17.66 -3.42
N ILE A 221 2.18 17.84 -2.69
CA ILE A 221 2.17 17.78 -1.22
C ILE A 221 2.70 16.42 -0.74
N TRP A 222 2.21 15.32 -1.30
CA TRP A 222 2.67 13.98 -0.92
C TRP A 222 4.11 13.70 -1.35
N MET A 223 4.57 14.19 -2.50
CA MET A 223 5.97 14.06 -2.93
C MET A 223 6.90 14.76 -1.95
N VAL A 224 6.59 16.01 -1.57
CA VAL A 224 7.39 16.77 -0.60
C VAL A 224 7.41 16.05 0.75
N LEU A 225 6.25 15.61 1.26
CA LEU A 225 6.19 14.86 2.52
C LEU A 225 6.97 13.53 2.45
N MET A 226 6.91 12.83 1.33
CA MET A 226 7.62 11.56 1.17
C MET A 226 9.13 11.75 1.10
N ILE A 227 9.62 12.72 0.33
CA ILE A 227 11.05 12.98 0.17
C ILE A 227 11.64 13.61 1.44
N SER A 228 10.95 14.58 2.04
CA SER A 228 11.50 15.33 3.18
C SER A 228 11.32 14.63 4.52
N SER A 229 10.29 13.79 4.68
CA SER A 229 9.99 13.14 5.96
C SER A 229 10.15 11.62 5.88
N TRP A 230 9.34 10.93 5.06
CA TRP A 230 9.28 9.46 5.13
C TRP A 230 10.53 8.73 4.64
N GLY A 231 11.12 9.16 3.51
CA GLY A 231 12.29 8.52 2.92
C GLY A 231 13.51 8.50 3.84
N PRO A 232 13.92 9.64 4.42
CA PRO A 232 15.07 9.70 5.33
C PRO A 232 14.83 9.01 6.68
N THR A 233 13.57 8.89 7.12
CA THR A 233 13.24 8.46 8.49
C THR A 233 13.84 7.09 8.84
N ILE A 234 13.69 6.07 8.00
CA ILE A 234 14.19 4.71 8.30
C ILE A 234 15.74 4.65 8.41
N PRO A 235 16.52 5.11 7.40
CA PRO A 235 17.98 5.07 7.49
C PRO A 235 18.52 5.97 8.60
N LEU A 236 18.00 7.20 8.78
CA LEU A 236 18.44 8.10 9.86
C LEU A 236 18.16 7.54 11.26
N ILE A 237 17.00 6.90 11.44
CA ILE A 237 16.67 6.21 12.69
C ILE A 237 17.71 5.14 13.00
N ALA A 238 18.05 4.31 12.01
CA ALA A 238 18.96 3.19 12.19
C ALA A 238 20.40 3.64 12.46
N THR A 239 20.89 4.68 11.76
CA THR A 239 22.31 5.05 11.83
C THR A 239 22.62 6.13 12.86
N GLU A 240 21.74 7.12 13.07
CA GLU A 240 22.02 8.27 13.94
C GLU A 240 21.40 8.11 15.33
N ILE A 241 20.12 7.72 15.38
CA ILE A 241 19.35 7.73 16.63
C ILE A 241 19.67 6.50 17.47
N VAL A 242 19.70 5.30 16.87
CA VAL A 242 20.04 4.06 17.60
C VAL A 242 21.50 4.06 18.04
N ALA A 243 22.42 4.50 17.18
CA ALA A 243 23.85 4.49 17.49
C ALA A 243 24.22 5.50 18.59
N GLY A 244 23.58 6.68 18.62
CA GLY A 244 23.92 7.75 19.57
C GLY A 244 23.07 7.82 20.85
N HIS A 245 21.79 7.41 20.79
CA HIS A 245 20.82 7.70 21.85
C HIS A 245 20.04 6.46 22.34
N GLY A 246 20.39 5.28 21.84
CA GLY A 246 19.78 4.01 22.23
C GLY A 246 18.33 3.82 21.78
N ALA A 247 17.84 2.58 21.91
CA ALA A 247 16.53 2.17 21.40
C ALA A 247 15.33 2.88 22.06
N GLY A 248 15.48 3.42 23.27
CA GLY A 248 14.39 4.12 23.99
C GLY A 248 13.92 5.39 23.28
N THR A 249 14.82 6.10 22.61
CA THR A 249 14.52 7.33 21.85
C THR A 249 13.63 7.05 20.65
N LEU A 250 13.77 5.87 20.02
CA LEU A 250 12.86 5.44 18.94
C LEU A 250 11.43 5.22 19.42
N GLY A 251 11.28 4.65 20.62
CA GLY A 251 9.98 4.50 21.26
C GLY A 251 9.28 5.84 21.46
N LEU A 252 10.02 6.86 21.90
CA LEU A 252 9.50 8.22 22.07
C LEU A 252 9.12 8.88 20.75
N VAL A 253 9.96 8.78 19.71
CA VAL A 253 9.66 9.32 18.37
C VAL A 253 8.41 8.67 17.77
N ASN A 254 8.31 7.34 17.82
CA ASN A 254 7.13 6.63 17.32
C ASN A 254 5.87 6.95 18.13
N SER A 255 6.00 7.13 19.46
CA SER A 255 4.90 7.55 20.33
C SER A 255 4.41 8.95 19.99
N ALA A 256 5.32 9.89 19.73
CA ALA A 256 4.97 11.24 19.29
C ALA A 256 4.27 11.21 17.92
N MET A 257 4.76 10.39 16.99
CA MET A 257 4.16 10.23 15.66
C MET A 257 2.75 9.65 15.75
N GLY A 258 2.55 8.60 16.55
CA GLY A 258 1.23 7.99 16.81
C GLY A 258 0.26 8.97 17.48
N THR A 259 0.73 9.72 18.48
CA THR A 259 -0.08 10.76 19.15
C THR A 259 -0.51 11.84 18.17
N GLY A 260 0.39 12.30 17.29
CA GLY A 260 0.09 13.24 16.21
C GLY A 260 -0.98 12.73 15.25
N MET A 261 -0.93 11.44 14.87
CA MET A 261 -1.97 10.82 14.03
C MET A 261 -3.34 10.83 14.72
N VAL A 262 -3.40 10.49 16.02
CA VAL A 262 -4.65 10.49 16.80
C VAL A 262 -5.22 11.90 16.92
N ILE A 263 -4.40 12.88 17.30
CA ILE A 263 -4.82 14.28 17.40
C ILE A 263 -5.31 14.78 16.03
N GLY A 264 -4.56 14.51 14.97
CA GLY A 264 -4.93 14.89 13.60
C GLY A 264 -6.27 14.29 13.17
N ALA A 265 -6.50 13.00 13.45
CA ALA A 265 -7.77 12.33 13.15
C ALA A 265 -8.94 12.95 13.92
N LEU A 266 -8.77 13.23 15.22
CA LEU A 266 -9.80 13.88 16.04
C LEU A 266 -10.12 15.30 15.57
N VAL A 267 -9.11 16.07 15.19
CA VAL A 267 -9.30 17.41 14.61
C VAL A 267 -10.05 17.30 13.28
N ALA A 268 -9.67 16.38 12.39
CA ALA A 268 -10.35 16.17 11.12
C ALA A 268 -11.83 15.80 11.30
N LEU A 269 -12.15 14.94 12.27
CA LEU A 269 -13.53 14.60 12.62
C LEU A 269 -14.33 15.82 13.11
N ARG A 270 -13.71 16.71 13.90
CA ARG A 270 -14.37 17.94 14.38
C ARG A 270 -14.58 18.97 13.28
N VAL A 271 -13.63 19.09 12.35
CA VAL A 271 -13.71 20.03 11.22
C VAL A 271 -14.69 19.53 10.16
N CYS A 272 -14.62 18.25 9.76
CA CYS A 272 -15.56 17.66 8.79
C CYS A 272 -16.96 17.41 9.38
N GLY A 273 -17.06 17.01 10.65
CA GLY A 273 -18.35 16.77 11.34
C GLY A 273 -19.21 18.03 11.48
N ARG A 274 -18.59 19.23 11.41
CA ARG A 274 -19.32 20.51 11.33
C ARG A 274 -19.85 20.83 9.92
N SER A 275 -19.30 20.22 8.88
CA SER A 275 -19.63 20.53 7.48
C SER A 275 -20.69 19.62 6.83
N GLY A 276 -21.21 18.61 7.56
CA GLY A 276 -22.12 17.60 7.01
C GLY A 276 -23.26 17.16 7.93
N ARG A 277 -24.20 18.06 8.25
CA ARG A 277 -25.59 17.66 8.57
C ARG A 277 -26.46 17.89 7.33
N CYS A 278 -26.48 16.94 6.41
CA CYS A 278 -27.51 16.90 5.37
C CYS A 278 -28.69 16.08 5.92
N GLY A 279 -29.80 16.75 6.24
CA GLY A 279 -31.03 16.11 6.67
C GLY A 279 -31.70 15.27 5.57
N PRO A 280 -32.64 14.37 5.93
CA PRO A 280 -33.30 13.51 4.96
C PRO A 280 -34.20 14.35 4.06
N GLY A 281 -33.88 14.45 2.76
CA GLY A 281 -34.76 15.08 1.76
C GLY A 281 -34.14 16.07 0.77
N ARG A 282 -32.82 16.33 0.80
CA ARG A 282 -32.17 17.17 -0.24
C ARG A 282 -31.11 16.40 -1.01
N SER A 283 -31.45 16.00 -2.23
CA SER A 283 -30.58 15.34 -3.23
C SER A 283 -29.45 16.21 -3.80
N ARG A 284 -29.00 17.24 -3.07
CA ARG A 284 -27.90 18.12 -3.51
C ARG A 284 -27.10 18.59 -2.30
N CYS A 285 -26.12 17.80 -1.88
CA CYS A 285 -25.03 18.29 -1.03
C CYS A 285 -23.74 18.27 -1.85
N SER A 286 -23.42 19.43 -2.42
CA SER A 286 -22.13 19.74 -3.03
C SER A 286 -21.09 19.93 -1.94
N CYS A 287 -20.43 18.84 -1.53
CA CYS A 287 -19.15 18.92 -0.84
C CYS A 287 -18.09 19.28 -1.87
N THR A 288 -17.85 20.59 -2.02
CA THR A 288 -16.76 21.33 -2.68
C THR A 288 -17.32 22.43 -3.58
N GLY A 289 -17.17 23.67 -3.13
CA GLY A 289 -17.25 24.86 -3.97
C GLY A 289 -16.06 24.96 -4.94
N TRP A 290 -15.65 23.85 -5.56
CA TRP A 290 -14.50 23.75 -6.47
C TRP A 290 -14.82 23.13 -7.83
N GLY A 291 -16.10 22.92 -8.15
CA GLY A 291 -16.55 22.36 -9.42
C GLY A 291 -17.83 22.97 -9.99
N ARG A 292 -18.19 24.19 -9.58
CA ARG A 292 -19.41 24.88 -10.03
C ARG A 292 -19.10 26.13 -10.85
N ARG A 293 -18.38 25.99 -11.96
CA ARG A 293 -18.49 26.87 -13.14
C ARG A 293 -17.91 26.12 -14.33
N ARG A 294 -18.77 25.80 -15.31
CA ARG A 294 -18.49 25.18 -16.63
C ARG A 294 -18.44 23.64 -16.69
N SER A 295 -19.60 23.00 -16.65
CA SER A 295 -19.81 21.73 -17.41
C SER A 295 -21.26 21.51 -17.84
N ARG A 296 -22.03 22.59 -18.06
CA ARG A 296 -23.30 22.52 -18.79
C ARG A 296 -23.03 22.65 -20.29
N SER A 297 -22.37 21.66 -20.91
CA SER A 297 -22.33 21.54 -22.39
C SER A 297 -21.58 20.30 -22.93
N ALA A 298 -21.47 19.18 -22.20
CA ALA A 298 -20.80 18.00 -22.77
C ALA A 298 -21.29 16.70 -22.14
N PHE A 299 -22.57 16.35 -22.32
CA PHE A 299 -23.03 14.96 -22.23
C PHE A 299 -24.28 14.80 -23.10
N ARG A 300 -24.07 14.92 -24.41
CA ARG A 300 -24.98 14.46 -25.47
C ARG A 300 -24.09 13.91 -26.58
N TYR A 301 -23.86 12.60 -26.57
CA TYR A 301 -23.65 11.70 -27.71
C TYR A 301 -23.80 10.30 -27.08
N ARG A 302 -24.90 9.58 -27.33
CA ARG A 302 -25.07 8.59 -28.41
C ARG A 302 -23.92 7.59 -28.45
#